data_AF-A0A1C5UX47-F1
#
_entry.id   AF-A0A1C5UX47-F1
#
_cell.length_a   1.000
_cell.length_b   1.000
_cell.length_c   1.000
_cell.angle_alpha   90.00
_cell.angle_beta   90.00
_cell.angle_gamma   90.00
#
_symmetry.space_group_name_H-M   'P 1'
#
loop_
_entity.id
_entity.type
_entity.pdbx_description
1 polymer ?
#
loop_
_entity_poly.entity_id
_entity_poly.type
_entity_poly.pdbx_seq_one_letter_code
_entity_poly.pdbx_strand_id
1 'polypeptide(L)'
;MYNNVDEYLKQKRTEKFTEEYIKKAKLLINEGLYHVVYSPDNVQSSEYPFEEYDATSGSMKHYKKVPMNVTNDEFEQIKKYSTIDETPKNAISITLTVIAYIIFISGFIYGIYIGSEYYVDEFSFSLAFISWIITLISGMTFLGFAEIIKLLEAIKNK
;
A
#
# COMPACT_ATOMS: atom_id res chain seq x y z
N MET A 1 31.10 -2.97 -30.72
CA MET A 1 30.70 -2.27 -29.49
C MET A 1 29.26 -1.71 -29.61
N TYR A 2 28.32 -2.52 -30.12
CA TYR A 2 26.91 -2.13 -30.35
C TYR A 2 25.90 -3.01 -29.57
N ASN A 3 26.28 -4.22 -29.14
CA ASN A 3 25.34 -5.16 -28.52
C ASN A 3 24.81 -4.73 -27.14
N ASN A 4 25.61 -4.06 -26.30
CA ASN A 4 25.19 -3.75 -24.92
C ASN A 4 24.16 -2.61 -24.84
N VAL A 5 24.20 -1.65 -25.78
CA VAL A 5 23.25 -0.52 -25.79
C VAL A 5 21.89 -0.98 -26.31
N ASP A 6 21.88 -1.78 -27.39
CA ASP A 6 20.64 -2.34 -27.94
C ASP A 6 19.95 -3.31 -26.96
N GLU A 7 20.73 -4.13 -26.25
CA GLU A 7 20.22 -5.02 -25.21
C GLU A 7 19.64 -4.23 -24.02
N TYR A 8 20.34 -3.19 -23.55
CA TYR A 8 19.84 -2.29 -22.51
C TYR A 8 18.55 -1.58 -22.92
N LEU A 9 18.47 -1.06 -24.15
CA LEU A 9 17.27 -0.40 -24.67
C LEU A 9 16.11 -1.38 -24.89
N LYS A 10 16.40 -2.64 -25.22
CA LYS A 10 15.38 -3.69 -25.31
C LYS A 10 14.83 -4.03 -23.93
N GLN A 11 15.70 -4.23 -22.94
CA GLN A 11 15.31 -4.47 -21.55
C GLN A 11 14.45 -3.31 -21.00
N LYS A 12 14.89 -2.06 -21.17
CA LYS A 12 14.14 -0.88 -20.71
C LYS A 12 12.76 -0.75 -21.38
N ARG A 13 12.65 -1.09 -22.66
CA ARG A 13 11.35 -1.13 -23.36
C ARG A 13 10.44 -2.22 -22.80
N THR A 14 10.98 -3.41 -22.52
CA THR A 14 10.22 -4.50 -21.88
C THR A 14 9.77 -4.10 -20.48
N GLU A 15 10.64 -3.55 -19.64
CA GLU A 15 10.30 -3.06 -18.30
C GLU A 15 9.15 -2.03 -18.34
N LYS A 16 9.27 -1.01 -19.21
CA LYS A 16 8.23 0.02 -19.36
C LYS A 16 6.89 -0.57 -19.83
N PHE A 17 6.92 -1.49 -20.79
CA PHE A 17 5.73 -2.19 -21.26
C PHE A 17 5.09 -3.03 -20.15
N THR A 18 5.90 -3.73 -19.37
CA THR A 18 5.43 -4.53 -18.23
C THR A 18 4.80 -3.66 -17.15
N GLU A 19 5.41 -2.52 -16.81
CA GLU A 19 4.83 -1.57 -15.86
C GLU A 19 3.49 -1.00 -16.34
N GLU A 20 3.41 -0.61 -17.61
CA GLU A 20 2.19 -0.06 -18.21
C GLU A 20 1.07 -1.12 -18.24
N TYR A 21 1.40 -2.35 -18.61
CA TYR A 21 0.48 -3.49 -18.54
C TYR A 21 0.00 -3.75 -17.11
N ILE A 22 0.90 -3.77 -16.12
CA ILE A 22 0.53 -4.00 -14.71
C ILE A 22 -0.39 -2.90 -14.21
N LYS A 23 -0.11 -1.63 -14.53
CA LYS A 23 -0.98 -0.49 -14.16
C LYS A 23 -2.36 -0.63 -14.79
N LYS A 24 -2.43 -0.90 -16.09
CA LYS A 24 -3.69 -1.13 -16.82
C LYS A 24 -4.48 -2.29 -16.22
N ALA A 25 -3.83 -3.44 -16.00
CA ALA A 25 -4.46 -4.62 -15.40
C ALA A 25 -5.02 -4.33 -14.01
N LYS A 26 -4.27 -3.62 -13.17
CA LYS A 26 -4.68 -3.26 -11.80
C LYS A 26 -5.89 -2.34 -11.80
N LEU A 27 -5.91 -1.32 -12.67
CA LEU A 27 -7.05 -0.40 -12.81
C LEU A 27 -8.31 -1.17 -13.20
N LEU A 28 -8.23 -2.00 -14.24
CA LEU A 28 -9.36 -2.79 -14.73
C LEU A 28 -9.91 -3.74 -13.67
N ILE A 29 -9.04 -4.45 -12.94
CA ILE A 29 -9.47 -5.37 -11.87
C ILE A 29 -10.17 -4.60 -10.74
N ASN A 30 -9.65 -3.44 -10.35
CA ASN A 30 -10.23 -2.62 -9.29
C ASN A 30 -11.61 -2.05 -9.66
N GLU A 31 -11.80 -1.67 -10.93
CA GLU A 31 -13.09 -1.21 -11.46
C GLU A 31 -14.07 -2.37 -11.75
N GLY A 32 -13.70 -3.61 -11.43
CA GLY A 32 -14.55 -4.78 -11.67
C GLY A 32 -14.54 -5.30 -13.13
N LEU A 33 -13.72 -4.72 -13.99
CA LEU A 33 -13.57 -5.07 -15.41
C LEU A 33 -12.60 -6.24 -15.60
N TYR A 34 -12.95 -7.38 -15.02
CA TYR A 34 -12.19 -8.62 -15.12
C TYR A 34 -13.13 -9.81 -15.30
N HIS A 35 -12.56 -10.93 -15.75
CA HIS A 35 -13.23 -12.22 -15.70
C HIS A 35 -12.50 -13.15 -14.72
N VAL A 36 -13.28 -14.05 -14.13
CA VAL A 36 -12.79 -15.06 -13.20
C VAL A 36 -12.38 -16.30 -14.00
N VAL A 37 -11.17 -16.80 -13.75
CA VAL A 37 -10.71 -18.09 -14.28
C VAL A 37 -10.41 -18.99 -13.11
N TYR A 38 -11.15 -20.10 -13.00
CA TYR A 38 -10.98 -21.06 -11.92
C TYR A 38 -9.75 -21.96 -12.15
N SER A 39 -9.18 -22.44 -11.06
CA SER A 39 -8.13 -23.45 -11.05
C SER A 39 -8.69 -24.77 -11.61
N PRO A 40 -8.09 -25.36 -12.65
CA PRO A 40 -8.59 -26.59 -13.28
C PRO A 40 -8.76 -27.75 -12.29
N ASP A 41 -7.78 -27.90 -11.39
CA ASP A 41 -7.74 -28.96 -10.37
C ASP A 41 -8.27 -28.48 -9.00
N ASN A 42 -8.81 -27.27 -8.95
CA ASN A 42 -9.24 -26.61 -7.73
C ASN A 42 -8.16 -26.49 -6.63
N VAL A 43 -6.90 -26.37 -7.03
CA VAL A 43 -5.74 -26.26 -6.12
C VAL A 43 -5.38 -24.80 -5.88
N GLN A 44 -5.12 -24.45 -4.62
CA GLN A 44 -4.55 -23.16 -4.23
C GLN A 44 -3.11 -23.04 -4.73
N SER A 45 -2.80 -21.96 -5.43
CA SER A 45 -1.44 -21.69 -5.90
C SER A 45 -1.19 -20.19 -6.00
N SER A 46 0.07 -19.80 -6.23
CA SER A 46 0.42 -18.41 -6.52
C SER A 46 -0.28 -17.87 -7.78
N GLU A 47 -0.64 -18.74 -8.73
CA GLU A 47 -1.37 -18.35 -9.93
C GLU A 47 -2.87 -18.15 -9.68
N TYR A 48 -3.45 -18.89 -8.74
CA TYR A 48 -4.86 -18.84 -8.35
C TYR A 48 -5.00 -18.48 -6.86
N PRO A 49 -4.76 -17.21 -6.49
CA PRO A 49 -4.64 -16.80 -5.10
C PRO A 49 -5.98 -16.51 -4.40
N PHE A 50 -7.08 -16.41 -5.15
CA PHE A 50 -8.39 -16.09 -4.61
C PHE A 50 -9.25 -17.35 -4.46
N GLU A 51 -10.23 -17.30 -3.56
CA GLU A 51 -11.18 -18.37 -3.34
C GLU A 51 -12.60 -17.80 -3.19
N GLU A 52 -13.59 -18.58 -3.61
CA GLU A 52 -15.00 -18.28 -3.37
C GLU A 52 -15.78 -19.56 -3.09
N TYR A 53 -16.84 -19.46 -2.31
CA TYR A 53 -17.69 -20.60 -1.99
C TYR A 53 -18.68 -20.86 -3.12
N ASP A 54 -18.64 -22.06 -3.71
CA ASP A 54 -19.63 -22.50 -4.69
C ASP A 54 -20.70 -23.37 -4.01
N ALA A 55 -21.88 -22.79 -3.85
CA ALA A 55 -23.03 -23.47 -3.24
C ALA A 55 -23.51 -24.70 -4.04
N THR A 56 -23.22 -24.77 -5.34
CA THR A 56 -23.61 -25.90 -6.20
C THR A 56 -22.77 -27.14 -5.91
N SER A 57 -21.45 -26.95 -5.75
CA SER A 57 -20.51 -28.02 -5.46
C SER A 57 -20.28 -28.23 -3.96
N GLY A 58 -20.72 -27.30 -3.11
CA GLY A 58 -20.49 -27.33 -1.67
C GLY A 58 -19.00 -27.19 -1.28
N SER A 59 -18.19 -26.57 -2.15
CA SER A 59 -16.74 -26.50 -1.99
C SER A 59 -16.17 -25.11 -2.29
N MET A 60 -15.01 -24.80 -1.70
CA MET A 60 -14.25 -23.61 -2.04
C MET A 60 -13.62 -23.79 -3.43
N LYS A 61 -13.83 -22.83 -4.32
CA LYS A 61 -13.22 -22.79 -5.64
C LYS A 61 -12.13 -21.75 -5.72
N HIS A 62 -10.93 -22.17 -6.09
CA HIS A 62 -9.79 -21.28 -6.29
C HIS A 62 -9.82 -20.63 -7.67
N TYR A 63 -9.48 -19.36 -7.76
CA TYR A 63 -9.52 -18.62 -9.01
C TYR A 63 -8.50 -17.48 -9.10
N LYS A 64 -8.34 -16.96 -10.31
CA LYS A 64 -7.59 -15.74 -10.63
C LYS A 64 -8.46 -14.74 -11.36
N LYS A 65 -8.15 -13.45 -11.17
CA LYS A 65 -8.79 -12.35 -11.88
C LYS A 65 -7.96 -12.00 -13.10
N VAL A 66 -8.55 -12.13 -14.28
CA VAL A 66 -7.90 -11.79 -15.54
C VAL A 66 -8.54 -10.51 -16.08
N PRO A 67 -7.78 -9.42 -16.29
CA PRO A 67 -8.33 -8.16 -16.76
C PRO A 67 -9.00 -8.35 -18.12
N MET A 68 -10.12 -7.64 -18.35
CA MET A 68 -10.76 -7.65 -19.66
C MET A 68 -9.83 -7.09 -20.73
N ASN A 69 -9.91 -7.66 -21.93
CA ASN A 69 -9.23 -7.09 -23.09
C ASN A 69 -9.98 -5.84 -23.52
N VAL A 70 -9.36 -4.68 -23.32
CA VAL A 70 -9.92 -3.38 -23.70
C VAL A 70 -8.98 -2.68 -24.67
N THR A 71 -9.56 -2.05 -25.68
CA THR A 71 -8.85 -1.18 -26.61
C THR A 71 -8.25 0.03 -25.88
N ASN A 72 -7.34 0.75 -26.54
CA ASN A 72 -6.75 1.95 -25.94
C ASN A 72 -7.80 3.04 -25.72
N ASP A 73 -8.74 3.21 -26.64
CA ASP A 73 -9.80 4.22 -26.53
C ASP A 73 -10.79 3.91 -25.40
N GLU A 74 -11.14 2.64 -25.20
CA GLU A 74 -11.95 2.20 -24.05
C GLU A 74 -11.18 2.39 -22.74
N PHE A 75 -9.89 2.09 -22.72
CA PHE A 75 -9.06 2.26 -21.54
C PHE A 75 -8.96 3.73 -21.11
N GLU A 76 -8.76 4.66 -22.03
CA GLU A 76 -8.73 6.09 -21.73
C GLU A 76 -10.07 6.61 -21.18
N GLN A 77 -11.19 6.09 -21.70
CA GLN A 77 -12.51 6.40 -21.16
C GLN A 77 -12.69 5.85 -19.74
N ILE A 78 -12.32 4.59 -19.50
CA ILE A 78 -12.36 3.98 -18.16
C ILE A 78 -11.51 4.79 -17.19
N LYS A 79 -10.31 5.19 -17.61
CA LYS A 79 -9.40 6.00 -16.79
C LYS A 79 -10.03 7.32 -16.37
N LYS A 80 -10.77 7.98 -17.27
CA LYS A 80 -11.46 9.25 -16.98
C LYS A 80 -12.56 9.12 -15.92
N TYR A 81 -13.23 7.96 -15.86
CA TYR A 81 -14.31 7.68 -14.90
C TYR A 81 -13.85 6.90 -13.67
N SER A 82 -12.63 6.36 -13.68
CA SER A 82 -12.09 5.62 -12.54
C SER A 82 -11.99 6.54 -11.33
N THR A 83 -12.44 6.05 -10.19
CA THR A 83 -12.32 6.76 -8.90
C THR A 83 -10.96 6.54 -8.24
N ILE A 84 -10.11 5.74 -8.87
CA ILE A 84 -8.78 5.42 -8.38
C ILE A 84 -7.91 6.65 -8.60
N ASP A 85 -7.66 7.35 -7.49
CA ASP A 85 -6.69 8.42 -7.42
C ASP A 85 -5.30 7.83 -7.74
N GLU A 86 -4.85 7.96 -8.99
CA GLU A 86 -3.51 7.56 -9.43
C GLU A 86 -2.41 8.45 -8.82
N THR A 87 -2.78 9.40 -7.94
CA THR A 87 -1.81 10.29 -7.31
C THR A 87 -0.73 9.45 -6.60
N PRO A 88 0.54 9.57 -7.04
CA PRO A 88 1.63 8.87 -6.39
C PRO A 88 1.63 9.33 -4.94
N LYS A 89 1.47 8.37 -4.00
CA LYS A 89 1.45 8.69 -2.57
C LYS A 89 2.71 9.48 -2.22
N ASN A 90 2.55 10.63 -1.59
CA ASN A 90 3.68 11.48 -1.22
C ASN A 90 4.72 10.70 -0.41
N ALA A 91 5.92 10.53 -0.96
CA ALA A 91 7.01 9.87 -0.24
C ALA A 91 7.35 10.59 1.07
N ILE A 92 7.25 11.93 1.10
CA ILE A 92 7.51 12.74 2.29
C ILE A 92 6.43 12.47 3.34
N SER A 93 5.15 12.46 2.95
CA SER A 93 4.06 12.15 3.89
C SER A 93 4.16 10.74 4.47
N ILE A 94 4.48 9.74 3.64
CA ILE A 94 4.72 8.38 4.10
C ILE A 94 5.87 8.36 5.11
N THR A 95 6.98 9.02 4.79
CA THR A 95 8.16 9.07 5.66
C THR A 95 7.83 9.70 7.02
N LEU A 96 7.10 10.83 7.04
CA LEU A 96 6.67 11.48 8.29
C LEU A 96 5.74 10.59 9.11
N THR A 97 4.84 9.84 8.44
CA THR A 97 3.94 8.89 9.10
C THR A 97 4.73 7.74 9.75
N VAL A 98 5.74 7.21 9.06
CA VAL A 98 6.62 6.17 9.59
C VAL A 98 7.41 6.68 10.80
N ILE A 99 7.98 7.89 10.72
CA ILE A 99 8.70 8.52 11.84
C ILE A 99 7.77 8.68 13.05
N ALA A 100 6.52 9.11 12.86
CA ALA A 100 5.56 9.23 13.94
C ALA A 100 5.32 7.90 14.66
N TYR A 101 5.14 6.80 13.91
CA TYR A 101 4.97 5.48 14.52
C TYR A 101 6.21 5.00 15.26
N ILE A 102 7.41 5.28 14.73
CA ILE A 102 8.66 4.98 15.44
C ILE A 102 8.68 5.73 16.77
N ILE A 103 8.35 7.03 16.78
CA ILE A 103 8.29 7.85 18.00
C ILE A 103 7.30 7.28 19.01
N PHE A 104 6.11 6.86 18.58
CA PHE A 104 5.12 6.27 19.48
C PHE A 104 5.62 4.96 20.11
N ILE A 105 6.21 4.06 19.30
CA ILE A 105 6.70 2.78 19.79
C ILE A 105 7.89 2.99 20.74
N SER A 106 8.88 3.78 20.32
CA SER A 106 10.06 4.05 21.16
C SER A 106 9.67 4.81 22.42
N GLY A 107 8.77 5.77 22.31
CA GLY A 107 8.28 6.58 23.42
C GLY A 107 7.49 5.78 24.45
N PHE A 108 6.68 4.82 23.98
CA PHE A 108 5.96 3.92 24.86
C PHE A 108 6.91 3.02 25.66
N ILE A 109 7.86 2.37 25.00
CA ILE A 109 8.88 1.51 25.62
C ILE A 109 9.73 2.32 26.61
N TYR A 110 10.18 3.50 26.20
CA TYR A 110 10.98 4.38 27.05
C TYR A 110 10.23 4.86 28.29
N GLY A 111 8.92 5.13 28.18
CA GLY A 111 8.08 5.48 29.32
C GLY A 111 7.96 4.34 30.33
N ILE A 112 7.91 3.08 29.87
CA ILE A 112 7.96 1.91 30.76
C ILE A 112 9.32 1.84 31.47
N TYR A 113 10.42 2.00 30.72
CA TYR A 113 11.77 1.96 31.28
C TYR A 113 11.97 3.02 32.38
N ILE A 114 11.63 4.29 32.10
CA ILE A 114 11.72 5.37 33.10
C ILE A 114 10.80 5.11 34.29
N GLY A 115 9.57 4.64 34.04
CA GLY A 115 8.63 4.32 35.12
C GLY A 115 9.17 3.23 36.05
N SER A 116 9.98 2.29 35.52
CA SER A 116 10.56 1.18 36.29
C SER A 116 11.89 1.49 36.99
N GLU A 117 12.73 2.39 36.46
CA GLU A 117 14.07 2.61 37.04
C GLU A 117 14.13 3.68 38.11
N TYR A 118 13.18 4.63 38.13
CA TYR A 118 13.30 5.81 38.98
C TYR A 118 12.98 5.54 40.46
N TYR A 119 12.20 4.50 40.75
CA TYR A 119 11.87 4.07 42.11
C TYR A 119 12.22 2.60 42.26
N VAL A 120 12.93 2.26 43.33
CA VAL A 120 13.53 0.92 43.54
C VAL A 120 12.46 -0.16 43.75
N ASP A 121 11.31 0.19 44.32
CA ASP A 121 10.31 -0.79 44.77
C ASP A 121 8.98 -0.75 43.99
N GLU A 122 8.65 0.34 43.29
CA GLU A 122 7.34 0.50 42.62
C GLU A 122 7.44 1.27 41.29
N PHE A 123 6.58 0.90 40.34
CA PHE A 123 6.50 1.58 39.05
C PHE A 123 5.89 2.99 39.19
N SER A 124 6.60 4.01 38.72
CA SER A 124 6.10 5.38 38.70
C SER A 124 5.23 5.66 37.47
N PHE A 125 3.92 5.50 37.64
CA PHE A 125 2.95 5.88 36.62
C PHE A 125 3.05 7.36 36.24
N SER A 126 3.29 8.26 37.20
CA SER A 126 3.39 9.70 36.91
C SER A 126 4.50 10.03 35.92
N LEU A 127 5.70 9.46 36.11
CA LEU A 127 6.82 9.67 35.19
C LEU A 127 6.58 9.01 33.83
N ALA A 128 6.01 7.80 33.81
CA ALA A 128 5.64 7.12 32.57
C ALA A 128 4.60 7.94 31.77
N PHE A 129 3.57 8.47 32.44
CA PHE A 129 2.55 9.30 31.80
C PHE A 129 3.11 10.60 31.24
N ILE A 130 4.01 11.29 31.95
CA ILE A 130 4.67 12.49 31.43
C ILE A 130 5.45 12.16 30.16
N SER A 131 6.22 11.07 30.16
CA SER A 131 6.95 10.59 28.98
C SER A 131 6.00 10.29 27.81
N TRP A 132 4.91 9.56 28.08
CA TRP A 132 3.92 9.22 27.06
C TRP A 132 3.23 10.46 26.47
N ILE A 133 2.87 11.45 27.28
CA ILE A 133 2.26 12.70 26.78
C ILE A 133 3.23 13.45 25.85
N ILE A 134 4.51 13.57 26.24
CA ILE A 134 5.52 14.25 25.41
C ILE A 134 5.67 13.53 24.06
N THR A 135 5.76 12.21 24.09
CA THR A 135 5.91 11.40 22.86
C THR A 135 4.63 11.43 22.00
N LEU A 136 3.45 11.48 22.63
CA LEU A 136 2.17 11.61 21.95
C LEU A 136 2.09 12.95 21.19
N ILE A 137 2.41 14.06 21.86
CA ILE A 137 2.40 15.39 21.23
C ILE A 137 3.39 15.43 20.05
N SER A 138 4.59 14.89 20.24
CA SER A 138 5.61 14.84 19.20
C SER A 138 5.11 14.04 17.98
N GLY A 139 4.68 12.79 18.18
CA GLY A 139 4.21 11.94 17.08
C GLY A 139 2.96 12.50 16.37
N MET A 140 2.03 13.10 17.12
CA MET A 140 0.85 13.78 16.54
C MET A 140 1.24 14.98 15.69
N THR A 141 2.30 15.70 16.03
CA THR A 141 2.81 16.80 15.21
C THR A 141 3.31 16.30 13.86
N PHE A 142 4.07 15.21 13.83
CA PHE A 142 4.54 14.58 12.58
C PHE A 142 3.38 14.05 11.73
N LEU A 143 2.37 13.41 12.33
CA LEU A 143 1.16 12.99 11.62
C LEU A 143 0.39 14.18 11.04
N GLY A 144 0.27 15.27 11.80
CA GLY A 144 -0.37 16.51 11.35
C GLY A 144 0.31 17.05 10.09
N PHE A 145 1.64 17.14 10.08
CA PHE A 145 2.39 17.55 8.88
C PHE A 145 2.24 16.56 7.72
N ALA A 146 2.24 15.25 8.00
CA ALA A 146 2.04 14.24 6.98
C ALA A 146 0.68 14.41 6.27
N GLU A 147 -0.39 14.66 7.02
CA GLU A 147 -1.74 14.88 6.47
C GLU A 147 -1.83 16.21 5.70
N ILE A 148 -1.25 17.30 6.22
CA ILE A 148 -1.20 18.57 5.51
C ILE A 148 -0.51 18.40 4.14
N ILE A 149 0.60 17.67 4.09
CA ILE A 149 1.32 17.41 2.83
C ILE A 149 0.48 16.58 1.85
N LYS A 150 -0.25 15.56 2.32
CA LYS A 150 -1.18 14.79 1.47
C LYS A 150 -2.24 15.71 0.86
N LEU A 151 -2.84 16.57 1.68
CA LEU A 151 -3.86 17.51 1.23
C LEU A 151 -3.31 18.51 0.22
N LEU A 152 -2.12 19.06 0.46
CA LEU A 152 -1.47 19.98 -0.47
C LEU A 152 -1.16 19.32 -1.82
N GLU A 153 -0.70 18.06 -1.81
CA GLU A 153 -0.46 17.33 -3.05
C GLU A 153 -1.76 17.00 -3.80
N ALA A 154 -2.81 16.60 -3.08
CA ALA A 154 -4.12 16.38 -3.67
C ALA A 154 -4.69 17.64 -4.32
N ILE A 155 -4.50 18.82 -3.71
CA ILE A 155 -4.89 20.11 -4.29
C ILE A 155 -4.02 20.46 -5.50
N LYS A 156 -2.70 20.26 -5.42
CA LYS A 156 -1.76 20.56 -6.51
C LYS A 156 -2.05 19.73 -7.76
N ASN A 157 -2.46 18.47 -7.58
CA ASN A 157 -2.68 17.52 -8.67
C ASN A 157 -4.12 17.53 -9.22
N LYS A 158 -4.95 18.47 -8.76
CA LYS A 158 -6.32 18.72 -9.25
C LYS A 158 -6.34 19.83 -10.29
#